data_AF-A0A2D7FK59-F1
#
_entry.id   AF-A0A2D7FK59-F1
#
_cell.length_a   1.000
_cell.length_b   1.000
_cell.length_c   1.000
_cell.angle_alpha   90.00
_cell.angle_beta   90.00
_cell.angle_gamma   90.00
#
_symmetry.space_group_name_H-M   'P 1'
#
loop_
_entity.id
_entity.type
_entity.pdbx_description
1 polymer ?
#
loop_
_entity_poly.entity_id
_entity_poly.type
_entity_poly.pdbx_seq_one_letter_code
_entity_poly.pdbx_strand_id
1 'polypeptide(L)'
;MSADELRHEIADGVSFSGAEKGGSLVGVMGVQPVDNVILIRHAYVRTNLQHRGIGSELLAHLIDYAPRPVLIGTWKAARWAVRFYEKHDFCLVDDGEKNRLLRHYWDIPDRQVETSVVMADPRALQEIVNTPPPSRESRDDGIGIFKL
;
A
#
# COMPACT_ATOMS: atom_id res chain seq x y z
N MET A 1 7.35 -3.22 -15.91
CA MET A 1 6.10 -2.50 -16.16
C MET A 1 6.18 -1.86 -17.53
N SER A 2 5.22 -2.11 -18.39
CA SER A 2 5.06 -1.46 -19.69
C SER A 2 4.45 -0.05 -19.52
N ALA A 3 4.44 0.75 -20.59
CA ALA A 3 3.82 2.07 -20.56
C ALA A 3 2.28 1.99 -20.42
N ASP A 4 1.65 0.95 -20.97
CA ASP A 4 0.21 0.72 -20.84
C ASP A 4 -0.17 0.31 -19.43
N GLU A 5 0.59 -0.59 -18.80
CA GLU A 5 0.42 -0.96 -17.40
C GLU A 5 0.54 0.26 -16.49
N LEU A 6 1.56 1.11 -16.70
CA LEU A 6 1.72 2.34 -15.93
C LEU A 6 0.51 3.28 -16.07
N ARG A 7 0.01 3.46 -17.30
CA ARG A 7 -1.18 4.30 -17.55
C ARG A 7 -2.41 3.76 -16.84
N HIS A 8 -2.59 2.44 -16.83
CA HIS A 8 -3.70 1.79 -16.16
C HIS A 8 -3.63 2.00 -14.64
N GLU A 9 -2.46 1.79 -14.03
CA GLU A 9 -2.26 2.00 -12.60
C GLU A 9 -2.53 3.45 -12.18
N ILE A 10 -2.08 4.42 -12.99
CA ILE A 10 -2.39 5.84 -12.76
C ILE A 10 -3.90 6.10 -12.85
N ALA A 11 -4.58 5.51 -13.83
CA ALA A 11 -6.03 5.62 -13.98
C ALA A 11 -6.80 5.00 -12.80
N ASP A 12 -6.25 3.93 -12.21
CA ASP A 12 -6.78 3.27 -11.01
C ASP A 12 -6.43 4.02 -9.70
N GLY A 13 -5.83 5.21 -9.81
CA GLY A 13 -5.58 6.11 -8.70
C GLY A 13 -4.22 5.95 -8.03
N VAL A 14 -3.28 5.20 -8.63
CA VAL A 14 -1.91 5.08 -8.11
C VAL A 14 -1.12 6.34 -8.42
N SER A 15 -0.62 6.99 -7.37
CA SER A 15 0.33 8.11 -7.46
C SER A 15 1.75 7.60 -7.24
N PHE A 16 2.67 7.92 -8.14
CA PHE A 16 4.06 7.44 -8.10
C PHE A 16 5.03 8.51 -7.61
N SER A 17 5.89 8.16 -6.66
CA SER A 17 7.06 8.94 -6.25
C SER A 17 8.33 8.29 -6.77
N GLY A 18 9.23 9.09 -7.34
CA GLY A 18 10.49 8.65 -7.92
C GLY A 18 11.70 9.23 -7.19
N ALA A 19 12.72 8.40 -6.98
CA ALA A 19 14.02 8.83 -6.50
C ALA A 19 14.98 8.96 -7.69
N GLU A 20 15.66 10.10 -7.81
CA GLU A 20 16.62 10.36 -8.86
C GLU A 20 18.05 10.52 -8.31
N LYS A 21 19.02 10.02 -9.07
CA LYS A 21 20.44 10.23 -8.79
C LYS A 21 21.20 10.47 -10.08
N GLY A 22 21.86 11.62 -10.20
CA GLY A 22 22.61 12.00 -11.40
C GLY A 22 21.72 12.11 -12.64
N GLY A 23 20.50 12.64 -12.50
CA GLY A 23 19.53 12.79 -13.59
C GLY A 23 18.92 11.47 -14.09
N SER A 24 19.06 10.38 -13.33
CA SER A 24 18.48 9.08 -13.67
C SER A 24 17.55 8.60 -12.56
N LEU A 25 16.38 8.07 -12.94
CA LEU A 25 15.46 7.41 -12.01
C LEU A 25 16.08 6.10 -11.48
N VAL A 26 16.25 6.03 -10.16
CA VAL A 26 16.92 4.92 -9.45
C VAL A 26 15.98 4.11 -8.57
N GLY A 27 14.83 4.66 -8.20
CA GLY A 27 13.78 3.95 -7.47
C GLY A 27 12.42 4.59 -7.68
N VAL A 28 11.37 3.81 -7.48
CA VAL A 28 9.97 4.22 -7.56
C VAL A 28 9.16 3.51 -6.49
N MET A 29 8.19 4.20 -5.92
CA MET A 29 7.13 3.62 -5.11
C MET A 29 5.80 4.28 -5.47
N GLY A 30 4.76 3.47 -5.65
CA GLY A 30 3.39 3.90 -5.85
C GLY A 30 2.62 3.89 -4.53
N VAL A 31 1.67 4.81 -4.39
CA VAL A 31 0.67 4.80 -3.33
C VAL A 31 -0.73 4.92 -3.92
N GLN A 32 -1.67 4.19 -3.36
CA GLN A 32 -3.06 4.17 -3.81
C GLN A 32 -3.97 4.38 -2.59
N PRO A 33 -4.66 5.52 -2.48
CA PRO A 33 -5.72 5.70 -1.49
C PRO A 33 -6.88 4.76 -1.81
N VAL A 34 -7.29 3.92 -0.84
CA VAL A 34 -8.45 3.02 -0.97
C VAL A 34 -9.24 3.10 0.33
N ASP A 35 -10.50 3.52 0.24
CA ASP A 35 -11.38 3.75 1.39
C ASP A 35 -10.65 4.54 2.51
N ASN A 36 -10.47 3.95 3.68
CA ASN A 36 -9.85 4.57 4.84
C ASN A 36 -8.34 4.29 4.99
N VAL A 37 -7.67 3.70 4.00
CA VAL A 37 -6.23 3.39 4.05
C VAL A 37 -5.48 3.91 2.81
N ILE A 38 -4.15 3.87 2.89
CA ILE A 38 -3.26 3.99 1.74
C ILE A 38 -2.55 2.66 1.53
N LEU A 39 -2.54 2.19 0.29
CA LEU A 39 -1.85 0.98 -0.09
C LEU A 39 -0.54 1.35 -0.79
N ILE A 40 0.57 0.77 -0.34
CA ILE A 40 1.81 0.84 -1.12
C ILE A 40 1.71 -0.13 -2.29
N ARG A 41 2.04 0.37 -3.48
CA ARG A 41 2.05 -0.31 -4.77
C ARG A 41 3.42 -0.15 -5.40
N HIS A 42 3.81 -1.06 -6.28
CA HIS A 42 4.97 -0.89 -7.18
C HIS A 42 6.24 -0.33 -6.54
N ALA A 43 6.76 -0.99 -5.52
CA ALA A 43 7.98 -0.57 -4.82
C ALA A 43 9.22 -1.22 -5.45
N TYR A 44 9.98 -0.45 -6.22
CA TYR A 44 11.15 -0.94 -6.96
C TYR A 44 12.35 -0.01 -6.82
N VAL A 45 13.53 -0.58 -6.54
CA VAL A 45 14.82 0.11 -6.62
C VAL A 45 15.71 -0.68 -7.57
N ARG A 46 16.45 0.01 -8.44
CA ARG A 46 17.40 -0.63 -9.37
C ARG A 46 18.34 -1.56 -8.60
N THR A 47 18.48 -2.80 -9.06
CA THR A 47 19.19 -3.88 -8.33
C THR A 47 20.61 -3.49 -7.90
N ASN A 48 21.37 -2.81 -8.75
CA ASN A 48 22.74 -2.36 -8.46
C ASN A 48 22.83 -1.19 -7.44
N LEU A 49 21.69 -0.63 -7.06
CA LEU A 49 21.56 0.48 -6.11
C LEU A 49 20.74 0.12 -4.86
N GLN A 50 20.31 -1.14 -4.73
CA GLN A 50 19.68 -1.65 -3.51
C GLN A 50 20.66 -1.60 -2.33
N HIS A 51 20.13 -1.63 -1.10
CA HIS A 51 20.89 -1.53 0.15
C HIS A 51 21.68 -0.22 0.33
N ARG A 52 21.31 0.85 -0.38
CA ARG A 52 21.91 2.19 -0.27
C ARG A 52 20.97 3.25 0.32
N GLY A 53 19.91 2.84 1.01
CA GLY A 53 18.95 3.76 1.63
C GLY A 53 17.83 4.29 0.72
N ILE A 54 17.94 4.15 -0.62
CA ILE A 54 16.96 4.70 -1.57
C ILE A 54 15.51 4.28 -1.28
N GLY A 55 15.29 2.98 -1.01
CA GLY A 55 13.95 2.48 -0.70
C GLY A 55 13.43 3.04 0.63
N SER A 56 14.30 3.17 1.61
CA SER A 56 13.99 3.74 2.92
C SER A 56 13.63 5.22 2.83
N GLU A 57 14.35 6.01 2.02
CA GLU A 57 14.06 7.42 1.76
C GLU A 57 12.71 7.60 1.05
N LEU A 58 12.44 6.79 0.02
CA LEU A 58 11.13 6.79 -0.66
C LEU A 58 9.99 6.45 0.30
N LEU A 59 10.16 5.39 1.11
CA LEU A 59 9.14 4.99 2.07
C LEU A 59 8.90 6.07 3.13
N ALA A 60 9.97 6.63 3.71
CA ALA A 60 9.85 7.70 4.70
C ALA A 60 9.11 8.91 4.13
N HIS A 61 9.47 9.34 2.92
CA HIS A 61 8.75 10.41 2.22
C HIS A 61 7.26 10.09 2.08
N LEU A 62 6.91 8.89 1.63
CA LEU A 62 5.50 8.51 1.47
C LEU A 62 4.73 8.47 2.79
N ILE A 63 5.34 7.98 3.87
CA ILE A 63 4.71 7.92 5.19
C ILE A 63 4.51 9.31 5.79
N ASP A 64 5.51 10.20 5.67
CA ASP A 64 5.44 11.57 6.20
C ASP A 64 4.26 12.37 5.63
N TYR A 65 3.89 12.08 4.37
CA TYR A 65 2.77 12.73 3.68
C TYR A 65 1.50 11.88 3.65
N ALA A 66 1.45 10.72 4.33
CA ALA A 66 0.29 9.84 4.34
C ALA A 66 -0.81 10.34 5.29
N PRO A 67 -1.95 10.87 4.81
CA PRO A 67 -3.04 11.30 5.69
C PRO A 67 -3.73 10.13 6.41
N ARG A 68 -3.57 8.89 5.93
CA ARG A 68 -4.29 7.69 6.39
C ARG A 68 -3.30 6.58 6.78
N PRO A 69 -3.74 5.60 7.59
CA PRO A 69 -2.96 4.41 7.88
C PRO A 69 -2.53 3.66 6.61
N VAL A 70 -1.38 2.98 6.68
CA VAL A 70 -0.75 2.37 5.51
C VAL A 70 -0.72 0.85 5.60
N LEU A 71 -1.16 0.19 4.53
CA LEU A 71 -1.08 -1.26 4.37
C LEU A 71 -0.22 -1.64 3.17
N ILE A 72 0.41 -2.81 3.27
CA ILE A 72 1.25 -3.38 2.23
C ILE A 72 0.85 -4.84 2.02
N GLY A 73 0.50 -5.17 0.79
CA GLY A 73 0.29 -6.56 0.36
C GLY A 73 1.53 -7.04 -0.35
N THR A 74 2.09 -8.18 0.07
CA THR A 74 3.21 -8.81 -0.63
C THR A 74 3.08 -10.33 -0.62
N TRP A 75 3.87 -11.01 -1.45
CA TRP A 75 3.91 -12.46 -1.49
C TRP A 75 4.59 -13.00 -0.23
N LYS A 76 4.06 -14.07 0.36
CA LYS A 76 4.68 -14.78 1.50
C LYS A 76 6.11 -15.22 1.20
N ALA A 77 6.43 -15.50 -0.07
CA ALA A 77 7.77 -15.85 -0.53
C ALA A 77 8.73 -14.66 -0.62
N ALA A 78 8.24 -13.41 -0.65
CA ALA A 78 9.04 -12.19 -0.79
C ALA A 78 9.68 -11.78 0.55
N ARG A 79 10.49 -12.67 1.14
CA ARG A 79 11.12 -12.50 2.46
C ARG A 79 11.92 -11.20 2.58
N TRP A 80 12.53 -10.74 1.50
CA TRP A 80 13.27 -9.48 1.46
C TRP A 80 12.38 -8.26 1.63
N ALA A 81 11.19 -8.25 1.00
CA ALA A 81 10.23 -7.18 1.15
C ALA A 81 9.65 -7.16 2.57
N VAL A 82 9.28 -8.33 3.11
CA VAL A 82 8.80 -8.44 4.50
C VAL A 82 9.81 -7.86 5.48
N ARG A 83 11.08 -8.31 5.42
CA ARG A 83 12.14 -7.79 6.29
C ARG A 83 12.44 -6.31 6.09
N PHE A 84 12.26 -5.79 4.87
CA PHE A 84 12.43 -4.36 4.61
C PHE A 84 11.38 -3.57 5.38
N TYR A 85 10.10 -3.92 5.26
CA TYR A 85 9.03 -3.21 5.94
C TYR A 85 9.03 -3.44 7.46
N GLU A 86 9.44 -4.61 7.95
CA GLU A 86 9.63 -4.86 9.39
C GLU A 86 10.64 -3.89 10.02
N LYS A 87 11.72 -3.56 9.29
CA LYS A 87 12.71 -2.55 9.74
C LYS A 87 12.19 -1.12 9.72
N HIS A 88 11.04 -0.89 9.09
CA HIS A 88 10.35 0.38 8.97
C HIS A 88 9.05 0.38 9.80
N ASP A 89 9.04 -0.38 10.90
CA ASP A 89 7.97 -0.43 11.90
C ASP A 89 6.63 -0.97 11.38
N PHE A 90 6.61 -1.62 10.21
CA PHE A 90 5.45 -2.39 9.80
C PHE A 90 5.44 -3.75 10.50
N CYS A 91 4.28 -4.20 10.93
CA CYS A 91 4.11 -5.54 11.49
C CYS A 91 3.28 -6.42 10.55
N LEU A 92 3.58 -7.72 10.55
CA LEU A 92 2.75 -8.72 9.90
C LEU A 92 1.38 -8.80 10.60
N VAL A 93 0.33 -8.79 9.81
CA VAL A 93 -1.04 -9.04 10.27
C VAL A 93 -1.27 -10.55 10.37
N ASP A 94 -2.01 -11.00 11.39
CA ASP A 94 -2.37 -12.41 11.56
C ASP A 94 -3.22 -12.93 10.39
N ASP A 95 -3.24 -14.25 10.18
CA ASP A 95 -3.90 -14.84 9.02
C ASP A 95 -5.43 -14.58 8.96
N GLY A 96 -6.08 -14.40 10.12
CA GLY A 96 -7.52 -14.12 10.20
C GLY A 96 -7.84 -12.73 9.66
N GLU A 97 -7.17 -11.72 10.21
CA GLU A 97 -7.33 -10.33 9.78
C GLU A 97 -6.74 -10.08 8.39
N LYS A 98 -5.61 -10.71 8.05
CA LYS A 98 -4.99 -10.62 6.73
C LYS A 98 -5.97 -11.01 5.61
N ASN A 99 -6.69 -12.12 5.76
CA ASN A 99 -7.67 -12.55 4.75
C ASN A 99 -8.82 -11.54 4.62
N ARG A 100 -9.28 -10.94 5.72
CA ARG A 100 -10.30 -9.88 5.70
C ARG A 100 -9.80 -8.65 4.95
N LEU A 101 -8.60 -8.18 5.28
CA LEU A 101 -8.00 -7.00 4.65
C LEU A 101 -7.76 -7.21 3.15
N LEU A 102 -7.22 -8.37 2.75
CA LEU A 102 -6.99 -8.69 1.35
C LEU A 102 -8.28 -8.71 0.53
N ARG A 103 -9.38 -9.27 1.06
CA ARG A 103 -10.67 -9.27 0.35
C ARG A 103 -11.36 -7.91 0.30
N HIS A 104 -11.01 -6.98 1.19
CA HIS A 104 -11.64 -5.68 1.26
C HIS A 104 -10.88 -4.62 0.43
N TYR A 105 -9.56 -4.56 0.57
CA TYR A 105 -8.72 -3.51 -0.02
C TYR A 105 -7.97 -3.94 -1.29
N TRP A 106 -8.00 -5.23 -1.67
CA TRP A 106 -7.40 -5.72 -2.91
C TRP A 106 -8.44 -6.45 -3.75
N ASP A 107 -8.37 -6.22 -5.07
CA ASP A 107 -9.07 -7.05 -6.06
C ASP A 107 -8.14 -8.17 -6.54
N ILE A 108 -8.12 -9.28 -5.79
CA ILE A 108 -7.26 -10.44 -6.07
C ILE A 108 -8.04 -11.75 -5.88
N PRO A 109 -7.73 -12.80 -6.65
CA PRO A 109 -8.40 -14.10 -6.51
C PRO A 109 -8.01 -14.80 -5.20
N ASP A 110 -8.88 -15.65 -4.66
CA ASP A 110 -8.65 -16.36 -3.37
C ASP A 110 -7.30 -17.12 -3.31
N ARG A 111 -6.88 -17.74 -4.42
CA ARG A 111 -5.56 -18.40 -4.51
C ARG A 111 -4.37 -17.46 -4.20
N GLN A 112 -4.51 -16.18 -4.54
CA GLN A 112 -3.49 -15.17 -4.25
C GLN A 112 -3.57 -14.72 -2.79
N VAL A 113 -4.76 -14.71 -2.19
CA VAL A 113 -4.95 -14.42 -0.76
C VAL A 113 -4.17 -15.42 0.11
N GLU A 114 -4.19 -16.70 -0.25
CA GLU A 114 -3.49 -17.78 0.46
C GLU A 114 -1.96 -17.62 0.45
N THR A 115 -1.42 -17.09 -0.65
CA THR A 115 0.02 -16.94 -0.88
C THR A 115 0.55 -15.54 -0.60
N SER A 116 -0.34 -14.63 -0.17
CA SER A 116 0.00 -13.26 0.22
C SER A 116 0.06 -13.11 1.73
N VAL A 117 0.78 -12.07 2.16
CA VAL A 117 0.80 -11.54 3.52
C VAL A 117 0.48 -10.05 3.46
N VAL A 118 -0.09 -9.52 4.54
CA VAL A 118 -0.32 -8.08 4.73
C VAL A 118 0.55 -7.60 5.87
N MET A 119 1.14 -6.44 5.65
CA MET A 119 1.86 -5.70 6.68
C MET A 119 1.18 -4.35 6.90
N ALA A 120 1.12 -3.94 8.15
CA ALA A 120 0.42 -2.74 8.61
C ALA A 120 1.39 -1.82 9.35
N ASP A 121 1.33 -0.53 9.07
CA ASP A 121 2.04 0.48 9.85
C ASP A 121 1.44 0.60 11.28
N PRO A 122 2.11 1.31 12.21
CA PRO A 122 1.62 1.42 13.58
C PRO A 122 0.20 2.00 13.69
N ARG A 123 -0.18 2.92 12.80
CA ARG A 123 -1.52 3.48 12.73
C ARG A 123 -2.53 2.44 12.27
N ALA A 124 -2.22 1.65 11.24
CA ALA A 124 -3.13 0.66 10.69
C ALA A 124 -3.36 -0.49 11.68
N LEU A 125 -2.35 -0.87 12.46
CA LEU A 125 -2.52 -1.85 13.54
C LEU A 125 -3.55 -1.39 14.59
N GLN A 126 -3.57 -0.10 14.90
CA GLN A 126 -4.48 0.48 15.90
C GLN A 126 -5.87 0.74 15.32
N GLU A 127 -5.95 1.29 14.11
CA GLU A 127 -7.18 1.83 13.53
C GLU A 127 -7.91 0.83 12.63
N ILE A 128 -7.20 -0.09 11.97
CA ILE A 128 -7.72 -0.91 10.85
C ILE A 128 -7.75 -2.40 11.17
N VAL A 129 -6.66 -2.95 11.71
CA VAL A 129 -6.52 -4.40 11.91
C VAL A 129 -7.47 -4.91 12.98
N ASN A 130 -7.63 -4.17 14.08
CA ASN A 130 -8.49 -4.56 15.21
C ASN A 130 -9.91 -3.98 15.15
N THR A 131 -10.23 -3.24 14.09
CA THR A 131 -11.53 -2.58 13.92
C THR A 131 -12.27 -3.22 12.74
N PRO A 132 -13.55 -3.61 12.88
CA PRO A 132 -14.35 -4.01 11.73
C PRO A 132 -14.35 -2.89 10.69
N PRO A 133 -14.19 -3.19 9.39
CA PRO A 133 -14.13 -2.16 8.38
C PRO A 133 -15.46 -1.40 8.40
N PRO A 134 -15.47 -0.09 8.11
CA PRO A 134 -16.72 0.62 7.94
C PRO A 134 -17.54 -0.14 6.91
N SER A 135 -18.78 -0.49 7.27
CA SER A 135 -19.74 -1.07 6.34
C SER A 135 -19.70 -0.21 5.09
N ARG A 136 -19.51 -0.83 3.90
CA ARG A 136 -19.68 -0.11 2.63
C ARG A 136 -21.07 0.51 2.72
N GLU A 137 -21.13 1.83 2.93
CA GLU A 137 -22.40 2.53 2.96
C GLU A 137 -23.09 2.19 1.65
N SER A 138 -24.18 1.43 1.75
CA SER A 138 -25.25 1.50 0.79
C SER A 138 -25.44 2.99 0.53
N ARG A 139 -25.32 3.43 -0.73
CA ARG A 139 -25.79 4.75 -1.13
C ARG A 139 -27.27 4.78 -0.79
N ASP A 140 -27.59 5.24 0.40
CA ASP A 140 -28.90 5.77 0.70
C ASP A 140 -28.93 7.10 -0.03
N ASP A 141 -29.77 7.19 -1.07
CA ASP A 141 -30.05 8.40 -1.83
C ASP A 141 -30.85 9.39 -0.95
N GLY A 142 -30.37 9.61 0.28
CA GLY A 142 -30.86 10.62 1.20
C GLY A 142 -30.38 11.98 0.75
N ILE A 143 -31.34 12.81 0.33
CA ILE A 143 -31.15 14.20 -0.09
C ILE A 143 -30.35 14.97 0.98
N GLY A 144 -29.09 15.24 0.69
CA GLY A 144 -28.25 16.15 1.47
C GLY A 144 -28.55 17.60 1.07
N ILE A 145 -29.27 18.31 1.94
CA ILE A 145 -29.46 19.76 1.85
C ILE A 145 -28.11 20.44 2.12
N PHE A 146 -27.58 21.18 1.13
CA PHE A 146 -26.40 22.02 1.30
C PHE A 146 -26.74 23.31 2.05
N LYS A 147 -25.80 23.79 2.87
CA LYS A 147 -25.72 25.19 3.32
C LYS A 147 -24.37 25.73 2.82
N LEU A 148 -24.44 26.89 2.16
CA LEU A 148 -23.40 27.57 1.35
C LEU A 148 -21.96 27.41 1.84
#